data_AF-A0A5E4AXD2-F1
#
_entry.id   AF-A0A5E4AXD2-F1
#
_cell.length_a   1.000
_cell.length_b   1.000
_cell.length_c   1.000
_cell.angle_alpha   90.00
_cell.angle_beta   90.00
_cell.angle_gamma   90.00
#
_symmetry.space_group_name_H-M   'P 1'
#
loop_
_entity.id
_entity.type
_entity.pdbx_description
1 polymer ?
#
loop_
_entity_poly.entity_id
_entity_poly.type
_entity_poly.pdbx_seq_one_letter_code
_entity_poly.pdbx_strand_id
1 'polypeptide(L)'
;MALPTAQHSLGSCEPATHGRLLLLLLSLGWLQPLRTQVTEMGQAVLLDPGLVNTSNSTSPAPTPGSQACARLFSHITKANVFPPRASERRRLLLATLACQGVRGSRVLKEDVRALGALACDLPGRFVVHSAPVLLPRLAGCPGPLDQGQQEAARVVLQGGGPPYGPPSRWSVSTLDALQGLLAVLDQPIIQDIPKDVLAAWLLRHSRGPSWRRPELPATLMRLRRDTQERTCPQKQKPCPPGRKPQVVDENLIFYEEWELEACVDGALLSTHMELVNAIPFTYQQIHTLKCRLDQTYPQGYPESLVQRLGYFFRYVSPEDIHKWNLTSLETVKALLNVSKGQKMDKQVTALIAHYVLGGGQLDQDTMGSLAGFHPSYLCFLSAEQLHSVPSRVMWAIRPQDLDSCGPRQLHVLYSKACVTFRNISQPEYLGRIRAFLGGAPMEDLRTLILQNMTIDMATFKKLRVEAVVGLTVSEVQKLLGPHVRDLKAEEEDSPVQDWISQQRQEDLDRLGLGLQGGIPNGYLVLDLRSREAFSGACPLHGPGLLLASIPAVLLALTLS
;
A
#
# COMPACT_ATOMS: atom_id res chain seq x y z
N MET A 1 -31.40 57.78 23.71
CA MET A 1 -32.06 56.79 22.83
C MET A 1 -31.05 55.68 22.55
N ALA A 2 -31.33 54.38 22.53
CA ALA A 2 -32.38 53.57 23.18
C ALA A 2 -31.93 52.08 23.11
N LEU A 3 -32.25 51.27 24.14
CA LEU A 3 -32.15 49.78 24.22
C LEU A 3 -33.56 49.17 23.96
N PRO A 4 -33.83 47.83 24.04
CA PRO A 4 -33.02 46.61 24.22
C PRO A 4 -32.95 45.79 22.89
N THR A 5 -32.91 44.45 22.68
CA THR A 5 -33.06 43.14 23.40
C THR A 5 -31.95 42.15 22.96
N ALA A 6 -31.72 40.91 23.44
CA ALA A 6 -32.48 39.75 23.98
C ALA A 6 -33.31 38.97 22.90
N GLN A 7 -33.40 37.62 22.88
CA GLN A 7 -33.06 36.59 23.89
C GLN A 7 -32.87 35.14 23.31
N HIS A 8 -32.41 34.21 24.16
CA HIS A 8 -32.44 32.71 24.18
C HIS A 8 -33.46 31.92 23.31
N SER A 9 -33.37 30.59 23.03
CA SER A 9 -32.38 29.49 23.28
C SER A 9 -32.66 28.29 22.29
N LEU A 10 -32.57 26.95 22.49
CA LEU A 10 -32.43 26.00 23.64
C LEU A 10 -32.04 24.56 23.14
N GLY A 11 -31.23 23.79 23.90
CA GLY A 11 -31.00 22.33 23.74
C GLY A 11 -29.58 21.95 23.28
N SER A 12 -28.91 20.87 23.74
CA SER A 12 -29.32 19.75 24.62
C SER A 12 -28.17 19.31 25.58
N CYS A 13 -28.42 18.31 26.44
CA CYS A 13 -27.71 18.02 27.69
C CYS A 13 -26.34 17.29 27.61
N GLU A 14 -25.47 17.53 28.61
CA GLU A 14 -24.38 16.63 29.05
C GLU A 14 -24.49 16.30 30.56
N PRO A 15 -24.09 15.08 31.01
CA PRO A 15 -23.95 14.73 32.43
C PRO A 15 -22.52 14.98 32.97
N ALA A 16 -22.40 15.28 34.27
CA ALA A 16 -21.21 15.91 34.83
C ALA A 16 -20.17 15.00 35.51
N THR A 17 -18.89 15.33 35.29
CA THR A 17 -17.74 15.25 36.22
C THR A 17 -17.44 13.93 36.99
N HIS A 18 -16.23 13.41 36.79
CA HIS A 18 -15.51 12.59 37.80
C HIS A 18 -14.13 13.17 38.21
N GLY A 19 -13.55 14.09 37.44
CA GLY A 19 -12.17 14.58 37.66
C GLY A 19 -11.94 15.48 38.89
N ARG A 20 -12.99 15.98 39.56
CA ARG A 20 -12.85 16.95 40.67
C ARG A 20 -12.68 16.32 42.06
N LEU A 21 -13.05 15.05 42.27
CA LEU A 21 -12.99 14.42 43.59
C LEU A 21 -11.55 14.12 44.04
N LEU A 22 -10.65 13.79 43.11
CA LEU A 22 -9.27 13.43 43.40
C LEU A 22 -8.44 14.63 43.92
N LEU A 23 -8.77 15.84 43.49
CA LEU A 23 -8.10 17.08 43.92
C LEU A 23 -8.46 17.46 45.36
N LEU A 24 -9.69 17.17 45.82
CA LEU A 24 -10.14 17.46 47.19
C LEU A 24 -9.41 16.64 48.26
N LEU A 25 -9.03 15.40 47.95
CA LEU A 25 -8.29 14.54 48.87
C LEU A 25 -6.82 14.96 49.05
N LEU A 26 -6.24 15.67 48.06
CA LEU A 26 -4.88 16.21 48.15
C LEU A 26 -4.83 17.56 48.90
N SER A 27 -5.94 18.28 49.03
CA SER A 27 -6.01 19.56 49.74
C SER A 27 -6.14 19.47 51.27
N LEU A 28 -6.30 18.28 51.86
CA LEU A 28 -6.59 18.11 53.30
C LEU A 28 -5.36 17.84 54.20
N GLY A 29 -4.15 18.14 53.74
CA GLY A 29 -3.12 18.75 54.59
C GLY A 29 -2.42 17.93 55.68
N TRP A 30 -2.35 16.60 55.60
CA TRP A 30 -1.63 15.77 56.59
C TRP A 30 -0.16 15.48 56.22
N LEU A 31 0.65 16.53 56.11
CA LEU A 31 2.09 16.59 56.40
C LEU A 31 2.61 18.02 56.14
N GLN A 32 3.27 18.64 57.12
CA GLN A 32 3.80 20.00 56.97
C GLN A 32 5.19 20.04 56.30
N PRO A 33 5.56 21.16 55.65
CA PRO A 33 6.65 21.20 54.69
C PRO A 33 8.02 21.55 55.30
N LEU A 34 9.09 21.01 54.72
CA LEU A 34 10.42 21.62 54.83
C LEU A 34 10.61 22.61 53.67
N ARG A 35 11.14 23.80 53.98
CA ARG A 35 11.18 24.95 53.07
C ARG A 35 12.51 25.00 52.29
N THR A 36 12.41 25.24 50.99
CA THR A 36 13.37 25.95 50.12
C THR A 36 14.84 26.07 50.58
N GLN A 37 15.76 25.52 49.78
CA GLN A 37 16.82 26.31 49.16
C GLN A 37 17.32 25.65 47.86
N VAL A 38 17.86 26.46 46.96
CA VAL A 38 18.55 25.99 45.74
C VAL A 38 19.95 26.57 45.79
N THR A 39 20.95 25.70 45.92
CA THR A 39 22.36 26.05 45.84
C THR A 39 23.14 24.88 45.23
N GLU A 40 23.77 25.20 44.10
CA GLU A 40 25.01 24.67 43.52
C GLU A 40 25.61 23.29 43.86
N MET A 41 26.12 22.67 42.79
CA MET A 41 27.32 21.81 42.70
C MET A 41 27.28 20.38 43.27
N GLY A 42 27.98 19.46 42.58
CA GLY A 42 28.61 18.32 43.28
C GLY A 42 28.36 16.90 42.78
N GLN A 43 28.68 16.60 41.51
CA GLN A 43 29.24 15.30 41.07
C GLN A 43 28.42 14.00 41.24
N ALA A 44 28.90 12.94 40.59
CA ALA A 44 28.25 11.63 40.55
C ALA A 44 28.68 10.73 41.71
N VAL A 45 27.79 9.82 42.11
CA VAL A 45 28.16 8.57 42.80
C VAL A 45 27.69 7.41 41.93
N LEU A 46 28.64 6.56 41.54
CA LEU A 46 28.41 5.35 40.76
C LEU A 46 27.82 4.23 41.63
N LEU A 47 27.31 3.18 40.97
CA LEU A 47 27.07 1.89 41.60
C LEU A 47 28.40 1.33 42.13
N ASP A 48 28.40 0.77 43.34
CA ASP A 48 29.52 -0.05 43.83
C ASP A 48 29.10 -1.54 43.89
N PRO A 49 29.65 -2.42 43.03
CA PRO A 49 29.24 -3.81 42.91
C PRO A 49 30.24 -4.77 43.58
N GLY A 50 29.97 -5.21 44.82
CA GLY A 50 30.88 -6.16 45.47
C GLY A 50 30.37 -6.88 46.71
N LEU A 51 29.83 -8.08 46.55
CA LEU A 51 30.31 -9.28 47.27
C LEU A 51 29.77 -10.56 46.61
N VAL A 52 30.60 -11.60 46.59
CA VAL A 52 30.48 -12.78 45.71
C VAL A 52 30.17 -14.04 46.51
N ASN A 53 29.42 -14.97 45.90
CA ASN A 53 29.20 -16.37 46.26
C ASN A 53 29.10 -16.74 47.76
N THR A 54 27.91 -17.15 48.17
CA THR A 54 27.78 -18.51 48.73
C THR A 54 26.58 -19.20 48.10
N SER A 55 26.78 -20.44 47.66
CA SER A 55 25.73 -21.32 47.19
C SER A 55 25.10 -22.04 48.37
N ASN A 56 23.84 -21.74 48.71
CA ASN A 56 22.99 -22.69 49.42
C ASN A 56 21.50 -22.42 49.20
N SER A 57 20.71 -23.49 49.24
CA SER A 57 19.32 -23.51 48.79
C SER A 57 18.31 -23.35 49.93
N THR A 58 17.99 -22.10 50.28
CA THR A 58 16.77 -21.76 51.05
C THR A 58 16.30 -20.36 50.69
N SER A 59 14.99 -20.21 50.41
CA SER A 59 14.38 -18.88 50.30
C SER A 59 14.36 -18.22 51.68
N PRO A 60 14.93 -17.01 51.86
CA PRO A 60 14.85 -16.30 53.13
C PRO A 60 13.40 -15.90 53.40
N ALA A 61 12.99 -15.95 54.68
CA ALA A 61 11.65 -15.53 55.08
C ALA A 61 11.44 -14.03 54.74
N PRO A 62 10.27 -13.64 54.17
CA PRO A 62 10.02 -12.27 53.78
C PRO A 62 10.00 -11.34 55.00
N THR A 63 10.88 -10.35 55.02
CA THR A 63 10.99 -9.36 56.10
C THR A 63 9.67 -8.60 56.29
N PRO A 64 9.35 -8.09 57.50
CA PRO A 64 8.05 -7.46 57.76
C PRO A 64 7.68 -6.33 56.77
N GLY A 65 8.66 -5.52 56.36
CA GLY A 65 8.47 -4.47 55.34
C GLY A 65 8.10 -5.00 53.95
N SER A 66 8.64 -6.15 53.53
CA SER A 66 8.27 -6.77 52.26
C SER A 66 6.82 -7.26 52.25
N GLN A 67 6.34 -7.87 53.36
CA GLN A 67 4.92 -8.25 53.47
C GLN A 67 3.99 -7.04 53.46
N ALA A 68 4.36 -5.95 54.16
CA ALA A 68 3.58 -4.71 54.15
C ALA A 68 3.49 -4.12 52.73
N CYS A 69 4.61 -4.08 52.00
CA CYS A 69 4.65 -3.58 50.63
C CYS A 69 3.85 -4.45 49.65
N ALA A 70 3.99 -5.78 49.72
CA ALA A 70 3.22 -6.71 48.89
C ALA A 70 1.71 -6.60 49.11
N ARG A 71 1.26 -6.41 50.37
CA ARG A 71 -0.15 -6.13 50.70
C ARG A 71 -0.60 -4.80 50.09
N LEU A 72 0.14 -3.71 50.30
CA LEU A 72 -0.19 -2.38 49.78
C LEU A 72 -0.38 -2.39 48.26
N PHE A 73 0.61 -2.89 47.50
CA PHE A 73 0.49 -2.97 46.05
C PHE A 73 -0.61 -3.93 45.60
N SER A 74 -0.89 -5.02 46.32
CA SER A 74 -2.03 -5.89 46.03
C SER A 74 -3.39 -5.20 46.22
N HIS A 75 -3.51 -4.21 47.11
CA HIS A 75 -4.73 -3.40 47.22
C HIS A 75 -4.83 -2.39 46.06
N ILE A 76 -3.71 -1.74 45.68
CA ILE A 76 -3.67 -0.79 44.55
C ILE A 76 -4.03 -1.49 43.23
N THR A 77 -3.48 -2.68 42.96
CA THR A 77 -3.76 -3.43 41.72
C THR A 77 -5.18 -3.98 41.66
N LYS A 78 -5.78 -4.35 42.80
CA LYS A 78 -7.20 -4.75 42.92
C LYS A 78 -8.16 -3.58 42.72
N ALA A 79 -7.79 -2.38 43.16
CA ALA A 79 -8.60 -1.16 42.94
C ALA A 79 -8.68 -0.77 41.45
N ASN A 80 -7.81 -1.31 40.59
CA ASN A 80 -7.78 -1.09 39.14
C ASN A 80 -7.55 0.39 38.72
N VAL A 81 -7.13 1.24 39.67
CA VAL A 81 -6.78 2.65 39.44
C VAL A 81 -5.31 2.74 39.04
N PHE A 82 -5.06 3.10 37.78
CA PHE A 82 -3.70 3.17 37.23
C PHE A 82 -3.39 4.54 36.60
N PRO A 83 -2.11 4.98 36.62
CA PRO A 83 -1.72 6.19 35.91
C PRO A 83 -1.98 6.07 34.40
N PRO A 84 -2.48 7.13 33.73
CA PRO A 84 -2.72 7.12 32.29
C PRO A 84 -1.42 7.16 31.47
N ARG A 85 -0.28 7.50 32.08
CA ARG A 85 1.04 7.57 31.43
C ARG A 85 1.77 6.23 31.53
N ALA A 86 2.19 5.69 30.38
CA ALA A 86 2.92 4.42 30.30
C ALA A 86 4.19 4.36 31.17
N SER A 87 4.93 5.47 31.30
CA SER A 87 6.15 5.54 32.13
C SER A 87 5.88 5.54 33.64
N GLU A 88 4.68 5.93 34.08
CA GLU A 88 4.25 5.84 35.48
C GLU A 88 3.71 4.43 35.77
N ARG A 89 2.88 3.89 34.86
CA ARG A 89 2.40 2.49 34.90
C ARG A 89 3.56 1.48 34.90
N ARG A 90 4.62 1.74 34.12
CA ARG A 90 5.83 0.89 34.08
C ARG A 90 6.65 0.94 35.38
N ARG A 91 6.77 2.11 36.01
CA ARG A 91 7.41 2.23 37.34
C ARG A 91 6.62 1.47 38.41
N LEU A 92 5.29 1.57 38.37
CA LEU A 92 4.41 0.83 39.28
C LEU A 92 4.54 -0.71 39.13
N LEU A 93 4.64 -1.22 37.89
CA LEU A 93 4.92 -2.64 37.62
C LEU A 93 6.24 -3.09 38.26
N LEU A 94 7.33 -2.34 38.03
CA LEU A 94 8.65 -2.69 38.56
C LEU A 94 8.70 -2.66 40.10
N ALA A 95 8.08 -1.65 40.73
CA ALA A 95 7.97 -1.58 42.18
C ALA A 95 7.14 -2.74 42.76
N THR A 96 6.04 -3.12 42.09
CA THR A 96 5.20 -4.25 42.53
C THR A 96 5.96 -5.58 42.45
N LEU A 97 6.69 -5.84 41.37
CA LEU A 97 7.53 -7.05 41.22
C LEU A 97 8.63 -7.10 42.29
N ALA A 98 9.30 -5.97 42.56
CA ALA A 98 10.32 -5.87 43.59
C ALA A 98 9.76 -6.18 44.99
N CYS A 99 8.58 -5.64 45.34
CA CYS A 99 7.95 -5.89 46.64
C CYS A 99 7.31 -7.28 46.78
N GLN A 100 7.03 -7.99 45.67
CA GLN A 100 6.71 -9.42 45.68
C GLN A 100 7.97 -10.31 45.80
N GLY A 101 9.18 -9.74 45.68
CA GLY A 101 10.43 -10.48 45.72
C GLY A 101 10.74 -11.26 44.44
N VAL A 102 10.07 -10.95 43.33
CA VAL A 102 10.24 -11.64 42.04
C VAL A 102 11.66 -11.43 41.52
N ARG A 103 12.43 -12.53 41.40
CA ARG A 103 13.80 -12.52 40.88
C ARG A 103 13.85 -13.11 39.47
N GLY A 104 14.49 -12.39 38.54
CA GLY A 104 14.61 -12.81 37.14
C GLY A 104 13.30 -12.61 36.36
N SER A 105 12.92 -13.61 35.55
CA SER A 105 11.74 -13.55 34.66
C SER A 105 10.73 -14.68 34.91
N ARG A 106 10.70 -15.27 36.11
CA ARG A 106 9.68 -16.26 36.52
C ARG A 106 8.68 -15.61 37.48
N VAL A 107 7.39 -15.80 37.23
CA VAL A 107 6.29 -15.39 38.12
C VAL A 107 5.37 -16.57 38.41
N LEU A 108 4.83 -16.61 39.63
CA LEU A 108 3.90 -17.62 40.10
C LEU A 108 2.43 -17.14 39.98
N LYS A 109 1.47 -18.01 40.32
CA LYS A 109 0.04 -17.74 40.15
C LYS A 109 -0.45 -16.63 41.10
N GLU A 110 0.13 -16.60 42.28
CA GLU A 110 0.01 -15.61 43.34
C GLU A 110 0.55 -14.23 42.88
N ASP A 111 1.72 -14.17 42.25
CA ASP A 111 2.30 -12.93 41.70
C ASP A 111 1.38 -12.34 40.62
N VAL A 112 0.95 -13.17 39.65
CA VAL A 112 0.03 -12.77 38.58
C VAL A 112 -1.31 -12.28 39.14
N ARG A 113 -1.84 -12.93 40.18
CA ARG A 113 -3.05 -12.49 40.90
C ARG A 113 -2.82 -11.18 41.66
N ALA A 114 -1.65 -10.97 42.25
CA ALA A 114 -1.32 -9.76 43.01
C ALA A 114 -0.89 -8.57 42.13
N LEU A 115 -0.44 -8.80 40.90
CA LEU A 115 -0.20 -7.80 39.86
C LEU A 115 -1.51 -7.28 39.24
N GLY A 116 -2.60 -8.07 39.28
CA GLY A 116 -3.90 -7.65 38.77
C GLY A 116 -3.85 -7.34 37.27
N ALA A 117 -4.25 -6.12 36.87
CA ALA A 117 -4.15 -5.69 35.47
C ALA A 117 -2.71 -5.40 35.01
N LEU A 118 -1.74 -5.17 35.91
CA LEU A 118 -0.33 -4.95 35.53
C LEU A 118 0.34 -6.22 34.98
N ALA A 119 -0.27 -7.39 35.17
CA ALA A 119 0.16 -8.63 34.54
C ALA A 119 0.05 -8.57 33.00
N CYS A 120 -0.79 -7.69 32.45
CA CYS A 120 -0.87 -7.42 31.01
C CYS A 120 0.31 -6.61 30.47
N ASP A 121 1.10 -5.95 31.34
CA ASP A 121 2.26 -5.12 30.98
C ASP A 121 3.60 -5.86 31.15
N LEU A 122 3.56 -7.17 31.46
CA LEU A 122 4.73 -8.02 31.65
C LEU A 122 5.43 -8.32 30.31
N PRO A 123 6.72 -7.99 30.14
CA PRO A 123 7.44 -8.23 28.88
C PRO A 123 7.51 -9.71 28.49
N GLY A 124 7.59 -9.99 27.18
CA GLY A 124 7.62 -11.34 26.60
C GLY A 124 8.54 -12.36 27.29
N ARG A 125 9.71 -11.95 27.81
CA ARG A 125 10.63 -12.82 28.58
C ARG A 125 9.98 -13.51 29.79
N PHE A 126 8.96 -12.90 30.40
CA PHE A 126 8.20 -13.53 31.49
C PHE A 126 7.26 -14.62 30.96
N VAL A 127 6.70 -14.44 29.76
CA VAL A 127 5.78 -15.38 29.11
C VAL A 127 6.49 -16.69 28.80
N VAL A 128 7.70 -16.63 28.23
CA VAL A 128 8.53 -17.83 27.94
C VAL A 128 8.77 -18.69 29.18
N HIS A 129 9.04 -18.07 30.33
CA HIS A 129 9.40 -18.81 31.56
C HIS A 129 8.23 -19.04 32.54
N SER A 130 7.05 -18.46 32.28
CA SER A 130 5.88 -18.51 33.18
C SER A 130 4.57 -18.80 32.44
N ALA A 131 4.65 -19.39 31.25
CA ALA A 131 3.53 -19.67 30.35
C ALA A 131 2.26 -20.26 30.99
N PRO A 132 2.33 -21.25 31.92
CA PRO A 132 1.14 -21.86 32.52
C PRO A 132 0.25 -20.89 33.31
N VAL A 133 0.83 -19.80 33.82
CA VAL A 133 0.12 -18.78 34.60
C VAL A 133 -0.09 -17.48 33.83
N LEU A 134 0.74 -17.20 32.80
CA LEU A 134 0.63 -15.96 32.01
C LEU A 134 -0.21 -16.09 30.75
N LEU A 135 -0.16 -17.17 29.97
CA LEU A 135 -0.96 -17.24 28.74
C LEU A 135 -2.48 -17.10 28.99
N PRO A 136 -3.08 -17.76 30.01
CA PRO A 136 -4.49 -17.54 30.34
C PRO A 136 -4.79 -16.12 30.85
N ARG A 137 -3.79 -15.40 31.36
CA ARG A 137 -3.94 -14.00 31.78
C ARG A 137 -3.90 -13.06 30.58
N LEU A 138 -2.97 -13.26 29.65
CA LEU A 138 -2.83 -12.48 28.42
C LEU A 138 -4.04 -12.63 27.49
N ALA A 139 -4.63 -13.84 27.41
CA ALA A 139 -5.88 -14.07 26.68
C ALA A 139 -7.08 -13.26 27.23
N GLY A 140 -6.99 -12.73 28.45
CA GLY A 140 -7.99 -11.85 29.08
C GLY A 140 -7.56 -10.39 29.24
N CYS A 141 -6.54 -9.94 28.51
CA CYS A 141 -6.06 -8.55 28.58
C CYS A 141 -6.81 -7.62 27.60
N PRO A 142 -7.02 -6.34 27.96
CA PRO A 142 -7.68 -5.37 27.10
C PRO A 142 -6.70 -4.77 26.08
N GLY A 143 -7.06 -4.85 24.79
CA GLY A 143 -6.24 -4.33 23.68
C GLY A 143 -5.18 -5.33 23.17
N PRO A 144 -4.45 -4.97 22.09
CA PRO A 144 -3.44 -5.83 21.50
C PRO A 144 -2.19 -5.96 22.40
N LEU A 145 -1.62 -7.16 22.45
CA LEU A 145 -0.33 -7.43 23.13
C LEU A 145 0.84 -6.70 22.45
N ASP A 146 1.90 -6.40 23.20
CA ASP A 146 3.13 -5.85 22.62
C ASP A 146 3.86 -6.87 21.72
N GLN A 147 4.70 -6.41 20.79
CA GLN A 147 5.39 -7.27 19.81
C GLN A 147 6.23 -8.37 20.47
N GLY A 148 6.87 -8.09 21.61
CA GLY A 148 7.66 -9.08 22.36
C GLY A 148 6.79 -10.08 23.13
N GLN A 149 5.62 -9.65 23.62
CA GLN A 149 4.60 -10.55 24.18
C GLN A 149 4.00 -11.48 23.12
N GLN A 150 3.66 -10.95 21.93
CA GLN A 150 3.15 -11.74 20.81
C GLN A 150 4.15 -12.82 20.41
N GLU A 151 5.42 -12.45 20.22
CA GLU A 151 6.46 -13.40 19.79
C GLU A 151 6.76 -14.46 20.86
N ALA A 152 6.85 -14.07 22.13
CA ALA A 152 7.01 -15.01 23.23
C ALA A 152 5.81 -15.97 23.37
N ALA A 153 4.59 -15.50 23.13
CA ALA A 153 3.39 -16.35 23.14
C ALA A 153 3.35 -17.31 21.94
N ARG A 154 3.75 -16.87 20.74
CA ARG A 154 3.88 -17.71 19.52
C ARG A 154 4.79 -18.90 19.79
N VAL A 155 6.04 -18.63 20.19
CA VAL A 155 7.08 -19.65 20.43
C VAL A 155 6.62 -20.70 21.45
N VAL A 156 5.93 -20.27 22.52
CA VAL A 156 5.42 -21.17 23.56
C VAL A 156 4.26 -22.04 23.06
N LEU A 157 3.32 -21.46 22.30
CA LEU A 157 2.16 -22.18 21.76
C LEU A 157 2.60 -23.18 20.67
N GLN A 158 3.52 -22.79 19.80
CA GLN A 158 4.11 -23.67 18.79
C GLN A 158 4.94 -24.81 19.41
N GLY A 159 5.71 -24.50 20.48
CA GLY A 159 6.46 -25.51 21.24
C GLY A 159 5.60 -26.48 22.05
N GLY A 160 4.26 -26.37 22.00
CA GLY A 160 3.32 -27.28 22.65
C GLY A 160 3.40 -27.29 24.17
N GLY A 161 3.84 -26.19 24.78
CA GLY A 161 4.03 -26.09 26.22
C GLY A 161 2.73 -26.07 27.04
N PRO A 162 2.81 -26.32 28.36
CA PRO A 162 1.69 -26.05 29.26
C PRO A 162 1.35 -24.55 29.27
N PRO A 163 0.05 -24.19 29.31
CA PRO A 163 -1.05 -25.01 29.80
C PRO A 163 -1.86 -25.74 28.71
N TYR A 164 -1.63 -25.45 27.42
CA TYR A 164 -2.53 -25.88 26.33
C TYR A 164 -2.04 -27.12 25.56
N GLY A 165 -0.75 -27.46 25.62
CA GLY A 165 -0.20 -28.58 24.86
C GLY A 165 0.01 -28.26 23.37
N PRO A 166 0.46 -29.23 22.55
CA PRO A 166 0.68 -29.04 21.11
C PRO A 166 -0.63 -28.79 20.34
N PRO A 167 -0.64 -27.99 19.25
CA PRO A 167 -1.86 -27.61 18.55
C PRO A 167 -2.67 -28.79 17.99
N SER A 168 -1.98 -29.88 17.60
CA SER A 168 -2.57 -31.15 17.18
C SER A 168 -3.37 -31.90 18.24
N ARG A 169 -3.39 -31.40 19.49
CA ARG A 169 -4.22 -31.91 20.59
C ARG A 169 -5.18 -30.85 21.14
N TRP A 170 -5.31 -29.69 20.49
CA TRP A 170 -6.25 -28.66 20.92
C TRP A 170 -7.70 -29.06 20.64
N SER A 171 -8.57 -28.57 21.50
CA SER A 171 -10.02 -28.82 21.47
C SER A 171 -10.78 -27.50 21.28
N VAL A 172 -12.10 -27.58 21.06
CA VAL A 172 -12.94 -26.37 20.90
C VAL A 172 -12.83 -25.47 22.14
N SER A 173 -12.77 -26.04 23.35
CA SER A 173 -12.57 -25.27 24.59
C SER A 173 -11.14 -24.74 24.77
N THR A 174 -10.14 -25.34 24.10
CA THR A 174 -8.79 -24.75 24.00
C THR A 174 -8.83 -23.48 23.16
N LEU A 175 -9.53 -23.49 22.02
CA LEU A 175 -9.71 -22.33 21.16
C LEU A 175 -10.56 -21.23 21.82
N ASP A 176 -11.60 -21.62 22.57
CA ASP A 176 -12.39 -20.72 23.42
C ASP A 176 -11.48 -19.99 24.44
N ALA A 177 -10.57 -20.72 25.09
CA ALA A 177 -9.60 -20.15 26.04
C ALA A 177 -8.47 -19.31 25.39
N LEU A 178 -8.26 -19.45 24.08
CA LEU A 178 -7.27 -18.71 23.28
C LEU A 178 -7.88 -17.52 22.52
N GLN A 179 -9.17 -17.20 22.71
CA GLN A 179 -9.87 -16.17 21.91
C GLN A 179 -9.19 -14.79 21.91
N GLY A 180 -8.58 -14.36 23.02
CA GLY A 180 -7.81 -13.11 23.10
C GLY A 180 -6.40 -13.18 22.49
N LEU A 181 -5.92 -14.38 22.12
CA LEU A 181 -4.59 -14.63 21.53
C LEU A 181 -4.67 -15.02 20.05
N LEU A 182 -5.84 -15.01 19.41
CA LEU A 182 -6.02 -15.43 18.02
C LEU A 182 -5.08 -14.71 17.03
N ALA A 183 -4.76 -13.44 17.27
CA ALA A 183 -3.84 -12.66 16.44
C ALA A 183 -2.36 -13.12 16.50
N VAL A 184 -2.00 -13.91 17.53
CA VAL A 184 -0.67 -14.53 17.71
C VAL A 184 -0.54 -15.82 16.91
N LEU A 185 -1.65 -16.54 16.70
CA LEU A 185 -1.67 -17.82 15.97
C LEU A 185 -1.27 -17.59 14.50
N ASP A 186 -0.31 -18.37 14.02
CA ASP A 186 0.23 -18.29 12.67
C ASP A 186 0.12 -19.63 11.94
N GLN A 187 0.57 -19.68 10.68
CA GLN A 187 0.32 -20.83 9.81
C GLN A 187 0.86 -22.17 10.36
N PRO A 188 2.09 -22.26 10.93
CA PRO A 188 2.54 -23.49 11.59
C PRO A 188 1.61 -23.92 12.73
N ILE A 189 1.28 -23.02 13.67
CA ILE A 189 0.39 -23.33 14.79
C ILE A 189 -1.01 -23.75 14.29
N ILE A 190 -1.51 -23.09 13.26
CA ILE A 190 -2.86 -23.28 12.69
C ILE A 190 -2.98 -24.57 11.88
N GLN A 191 -1.95 -24.93 11.09
CA GLN A 191 -1.96 -26.13 10.24
C GLN A 191 -1.99 -27.42 11.08
N ASP A 192 -1.39 -27.40 12.27
CA ASP A 192 -1.39 -28.52 13.21
C ASP A 192 -2.76 -28.73 13.89
N ILE A 193 -3.69 -27.76 13.91
CA ILE A 193 -4.99 -27.88 14.60
C ILE A 193 -5.91 -28.86 13.84
N PRO A 194 -6.60 -29.79 14.54
CA PRO A 194 -7.59 -30.67 13.91
C PRO A 194 -8.69 -29.89 13.18
N LYS A 195 -8.91 -30.21 11.90
CA LYS A 195 -9.78 -29.45 10.98
C LYS A 195 -11.25 -29.46 11.42
N ASP A 196 -11.70 -30.56 12.02
CA ASP A 196 -13.02 -30.76 12.61
C ASP A 196 -13.22 -29.88 13.85
N VAL A 197 -12.23 -29.82 14.75
CA VAL A 197 -12.23 -28.96 15.93
C VAL A 197 -12.30 -27.48 15.52
N LEU A 198 -11.49 -27.08 14.54
CA LEU A 198 -11.47 -25.73 14.01
C LEU A 198 -12.81 -25.36 13.35
N ALA A 199 -13.40 -26.25 12.55
CA ALA A 199 -14.71 -26.04 11.93
C ALA A 199 -15.84 -25.93 12.97
N ALA A 200 -15.85 -26.82 13.97
CA ALA A 200 -16.83 -26.79 15.06
C ALA A 200 -16.72 -25.53 15.93
N TRP A 201 -15.49 -25.03 16.15
CA TRP A 201 -15.25 -23.78 16.85
C TRP A 201 -15.75 -22.56 16.06
N LEU A 202 -15.49 -22.50 14.75
CA LEU A 202 -15.96 -21.42 13.88
C LEU A 202 -17.49 -21.40 13.77
N LEU A 203 -18.13 -22.56 13.56
CA LEU A 203 -19.60 -22.69 13.48
C LEU A 203 -20.32 -22.28 14.78
N ARG A 204 -19.67 -22.48 15.94
CA ARG A 204 -20.16 -21.99 17.24
C ARG A 204 -20.12 -20.46 17.32
N HIS A 205 -19.15 -19.82 16.69
CA HIS A 205 -18.88 -18.39 16.85
C HIS A 205 -19.47 -17.49 15.76
N SER A 206 -19.69 -17.96 14.52
CA SER A 206 -20.38 -17.16 13.48
C SER A 206 -21.76 -16.69 13.94
N ARG A 207 -22.44 -17.55 14.70
CA ARG A 207 -23.80 -17.34 15.23
C ARG A 207 -23.84 -16.47 16.51
N GLY A 208 -22.71 -15.99 17.00
CA GLY A 208 -22.60 -15.20 18.24
C GLY A 208 -22.50 -13.69 18.01
N PRO A 209 -23.09 -12.83 18.88
CA PRO A 209 -22.97 -11.38 18.75
C PRO A 209 -21.53 -10.85 18.88
N SER A 210 -20.63 -11.65 19.47
CA SER A 210 -19.19 -11.39 19.57
C SER A 210 -18.42 -11.47 18.24
N TRP A 211 -19.02 -12.02 17.17
CA TRP A 211 -18.41 -12.13 15.85
C TRP A 211 -18.10 -10.77 15.19
N ARG A 212 -18.75 -9.68 15.63
CA ARG A 212 -18.57 -8.32 15.10
C ARG A 212 -17.23 -7.64 15.47
N ARG A 213 -16.17 -8.38 15.85
CA ARG A 213 -14.83 -7.79 16.08
C ARG A 213 -13.97 -7.83 14.79
N PRO A 214 -13.44 -6.69 14.30
CA PRO A 214 -12.64 -6.62 13.07
C PRO A 214 -11.38 -7.50 13.04
N GLU A 215 -10.92 -7.93 14.21
CA GLU A 215 -9.72 -8.74 14.42
C GLU A 215 -9.88 -10.20 13.93
N LEU A 216 -11.11 -10.75 13.98
CA LEU A 216 -11.38 -12.13 13.56
C LEU A 216 -11.26 -12.33 12.04
N PRO A 217 -11.92 -11.52 11.18
CA PRO A 217 -11.74 -11.60 9.73
C PRO A 217 -10.28 -11.44 9.32
N ALA A 218 -9.53 -10.52 9.94
CA ALA A 218 -8.11 -10.29 9.66
C ALA A 218 -7.18 -11.45 10.11
N THR A 219 -7.69 -12.37 10.93
CA THR A 219 -7.00 -13.62 11.30
C THR A 219 -7.43 -14.77 10.38
N LEU A 220 -8.73 -14.89 10.07
CA LEU A 220 -9.27 -15.85 9.09
C LEU A 220 -8.70 -15.63 7.67
N MET A 221 -8.41 -14.39 7.27
CA MET A 221 -7.71 -14.08 6.01
C MET A 221 -6.24 -14.53 5.97
N ARG A 222 -5.66 -14.97 7.10
CA ARG A 222 -4.31 -15.58 7.17
C ARG A 222 -4.36 -17.12 7.16
N LEU A 223 -5.53 -17.71 7.46
CA LEU A 223 -5.67 -19.14 7.78
C LEU A 223 -5.41 -20.09 6.59
N ARG A 224 -5.55 -19.62 5.34
CA ARG A 224 -5.05 -20.30 4.15
C ARG A 224 -4.46 -19.28 3.16
N ARG A 225 -3.18 -19.42 2.84
CA ARG A 225 -2.48 -18.66 1.79
C ARG A 225 -1.56 -19.61 1.04
N ASP A 226 -2.14 -20.40 0.16
CA ASP A 226 -1.37 -21.21 -0.80
C ASP A 226 -1.08 -20.33 -2.02
N THR A 227 0.18 -20.03 -2.27
CA THR A 227 0.60 -19.21 -3.41
C THR A 227 0.63 -20.06 -4.67
N GLN A 228 -0.52 -20.28 -5.30
CA GLN A 228 -0.57 -20.92 -6.61
C GLN A 228 -1.64 -20.31 -7.51
N GLU A 229 -1.21 -19.93 -8.70
CA GLU A 229 -2.05 -19.53 -9.83
C GLU A 229 -2.76 -20.81 -10.32
N ARG A 230 -4.07 -20.92 -10.10
CA ARG A 230 -4.85 -22.13 -10.38
C ARG A 230 -5.70 -21.93 -11.63
N THR A 231 -5.72 -22.91 -12.51
CA THR A 231 -6.71 -22.99 -13.60
C THR A 231 -8.09 -23.30 -13.02
N CYS A 232 -9.16 -22.86 -13.69
CA CYS A 232 -10.53 -23.18 -13.25
C CYS A 232 -10.78 -24.70 -13.17
N PRO A 233 -11.38 -25.22 -12.08
CA PRO A 233 -11.66 -26.64 -11.95
C PRO A 233 -12.59 -27.15 -13.05
N GLN A 234 -12.21 -28.21 -13.75
CA GLN A 234 -13.12 -28.88 -14.68
C GLN A 234 -14.19 -29.68 -13.92
N LYS A 235 -15.43 -29.63 -14.41
CA LYS A 235 -16.60 -30.27 -13.82
C LYS A 235 -16.57 -31.80 -13.99
N GLN A 236 -15.85 -32.46 -13.07
CA GLN A 236 -15.62 -33.92 -13.08
C GLN A 236 -16.83 -34.75 -12.63
N LYS A 237 -17.77 -34.17 -11.86
CA LYS A 237 -18.88 -34.89 -11.23
C LYS A 237 -20.18 -34.05 -11.26
N PRO A 238 -21.37 -34.68 -11.33
CA PRO A 238 -22.63 -34.00 -11.11
C PRO A 238 -22.80 -33.62 -9.62
N CYS A 239 -23.64 -32.62 -9.35
CA CYS A 239 -24.00 -32.26 -7.97
C CYS A 239 -24.74 -33.41 -7.27
N PRO A 240 -24.39 -33.77 -6.02
CA PRO A 240 -25.13 -34.76 -5.26
C PRO A 240 -26.60 -34.35 -5.05
N PRO A 241 -27.56 -35.29 -5.11
CA PRO A 241 -28.97 -34.98 -4.85
C PRO A 241 -29.15 -34.38 -3.45
N GLY A 242 -29.90 -33.29 -3.37
CA GLY A 242 -30.09 -32.53 -2.11
C GLY A 242 -28.97 -31.53 -1.76
N ARG A 243 -27.82 -31.53 -2.45
CA ARG A 243 -26.74 -30.52 -2.25
C ARG A 243 -26.76 -29.35 -3.24
N LYS A 244 -27.83 -29.16 -4.02
CA LYS A 244 -27.97 -27.94 -4.85
C LYS A 244 -28.52 -26.79 -3.99
N PRO A 245 -27.76 -25.69 -3.75
CA PRO A 245 -28.25 -24.55 -2.99
C PRO A 245 -29.35 -23.78 -3.75
N GLN A 246 -30.29 -23.23 -3.00
CA GLN A 246 -31.33 -22.30 -3.52
C GLN A 246 -31.03 -20.83 -3.17
N VAL A 247 -30.13 -20.59 -2.22
CA VAL A 247 -29.66 -19.29 -1.75
C VAL A 247 -28.17 -19.41 -1.41
N VAL A 248 -27.44 -18.29 -1.42
CA VAL A 248 -26.06 -18.24 -0.93
C VAL A 248 -26.09 -18.04 0.59
N ASP A 249 -25.59 -19.01 1.36
CA ASP A 249 -25.60 -18.98 2.83
C ASP A 249 -24.28 -19.53 3.45
N GLU A 250 -24.17 -19.45 4.79
CA GLU A 250 -22.99 -19.94 5.54
C GLU A 250 -22.70 -21.43 5.33
N ASN A 251 -23.65 -22.25 4.88
CA ASN A 251 -23.41 -23.68 4.69
C ASN A 251 -22.44 -23.94 3.52
N LEU A 252 -22.35 -23.01 2.55
CA LEU A 252 -21.40 -23.08 1.44
C LEU A 252 -19.92 -22.98 1.88
N ILE A 253 -19.63 -22.52 3.10
CA ILE A 253 -18.27 -22.54 3.66
C ILE A 253 -17.77 -23.99 3.83
N PHE A 254 -18.68 -24.95 4.05
CA PHE A 254 -18.38 -26.37 4.26
C PHE A 254 -18.41 -27.22 2.97
N TYR A 255 -18.58 -26.59 1.80
CA TYR A 255 -18.49 -27.27 0.51
C TYR A 255 -17.03 -27.30 0.07
N GLU A 256 -16.55 -28.48 -0.34
CA GLU A 256 -15.25 -28.65 -0.97
C GLU A 256 -15.20 -27.94 -2.35
N GLU A 257 -13.99 -27.63 -2.85
CA GLU A 257 -13.81 -26.92 -4.13
C GLU A 257 -14.60 -27.57 -5.28
N TRP A 258 -14.63 -28.91 -5.35
CA TRP A 258 -15.37 -29.65 -6.37
C TRP A 258 -16.90 -29.63 -6.17
N GLU A 259 -17.39 -29.46 -4.94
CA GLU A 259 -18.82 -29.37 -4.65
C GLU A 259 -19.38 -28.01 -5.02
N LEU A 260 -18.62 -26.93 -4.77
CA LEU A 260 -18.95 -25.61 -5.28
C LEU A 260 -19.01 -25.61 -6.82
N GLU A 261 -18.02 -26.22 -7.47
CA GLU A 261 -18.01 -26.34 -8.95
C GLU A 261 -19.19 -27.17 -9.49
N ALA A 262 -19.57 -28.25 -8.80
CA ALA A 262 -20.64 -29.13 -9.24
C ALA A 262 -22.05 -28.56 -8.99
N CYS A 263 -22.27 -27.90 -7.85
CA CYS A 263 -23.60 -27.53 -7.33
C CYS A 263 -23.96 -26.05 -7.45
N VAL A 264 -23.00 -25.12 -7.39
CA VAL A 264 -23.29 -23.68 -7.38
C VAL A 264 -23.48 -23.15 -8.81
N ASP A 265 -24.47 -22.28 -8.98
CA ASP A 265 -24.84 -21.68 -10.25
C ASP A 265 -24.39 -20.20 -10.32
N GLY A 266 -23.85 -19.74 -11.45
CA GLY A 266 -23.40 -18.36 -11.59
C GLY A 266 -24.53 -17.33 -11.58
N ALA A 267 -25.75 -17.71 -11.99
CA ALA A 267 -26.93 -16.86 -11.86
C ALA A 267 -27.40 -16.76 -10.40
N LEU A 268 -27.21 -17.81 -9.60
CA LEU A 268 -27.46 -17.76 -8.16
C LEU A 268 -26.47 -16.81 -7.46
N LEU A 269 -25.20 -16.85 -7.84
CA LEU A 269 -24.14 -15.98 -7.33
C LEU A 269 -24.34 -14.51 -7.74
N SER A 270 -24.72 -14.23 -8.99
CA SER A 270 -24.93 -12.84 -9.45
C SER A 270 -26.17 -12.18 -8.84
N THR A 271 -27.19 -12.98 -8.51
CA THR A 271 -28.36 -12.55 -7.74
C THR A 271 -27.99 -12.23 -6.28
N HIS A 272 -27.19 -13.08 -5.64
CA HIS A 272 -26.88 -12.99 -4.20
C HIS A 272 -25.48 -12.46 -3.88
N MET A 273 -24.89 -11.63 -4.74
CA MET A 273 -23.50 -11.16 -4.61
C MET A 273 -23.21 -10.42 -3.28
N GLU A 274 -24.21 -9.77 -2.67
CA GLU A 274 -24.09 -9.18 -1.33
C GLU A 274 -23.80 -10.23 -0.25
N LEU A 275 -24.44 -11.41 -0.34
CA LEU A 275 -24.21 -12.53 0.58
C LEU A 275 -22.85 -13.19 0.31
N VAL A 276 -22.43 -13.28 -0.97
CA VAL A 276 -21.07 -13.72 -1.34
C VAL A 276 -20.00 -12.83 -0.71
N ASN A 277 -20.26 -11.52 -0.59
CA ASN A 277 -19.36 -10.56 0.06
C ASN A 277 -19.41 -10.57 1.60
N ALA A 278 -20.53 -10.98 2.19
CA ALA A 278 -20.68 -11.08 3.64
C ALA A 278 -20.06 -12.36 4.23
N ILE A 279 -19.99 -13.45 3.44
CA ILE A 279 -19.53 -14.77 3.88
C ILE A 279 -18.00 -14.88 3.75
N PRO A 280 -17.27 -15.33 4.79
CA PRO A 280 -15.82 -15.43 4.77
C PRO A 280 -15.32 -16.70 4.05
N PHE A 281 -15.60 -16.79 2.74
CA PHE A 281 -15.06 -17.85 1.87
C PHE A 281 -13.53 -17.83 1.81
N THR A 282 -12.92 -19.01 1.65
CA THR A 282 -11.47 -19.12 1.42
C THR A 282 -11.07 -18.63 0.01
N TYR A 283 -9.81 -18.23 -0.19
CA TYR A 283 -9.26 -17.90 -1.52
C TYR A 283 -9.57 -18.97 -2.59
N GLN A 284 -9.54 -20.24 -2.20
CA GLN A 284 -9.80 -21.42 -3.03
C GLN A 284 -11.29 -21.50 -3.46
N GLN A 285 -12.19 -21.29 -2.50
CA GLN A 285 -13.62 -21.26 -2.75
C GLN A 285 -14.00 -20.02 -3.58
N ILE A 286 -13.48 -18.83 -3.26
CA ILE A 286 -13.72 -17.60 -4.04
C ILE A 286 -13.23 -17.77 -5.49
N HIS A 287 -12.06 -18.37 -5.71
CA HIS A 287 -11.58 -18.69 -7.05
C HIS A 287 -12.56 -19.60 -7.80
N THR A 288 -13.09 -20.63 -7.15
CA THR A 288 -14.13 -21.49 -7.74
C THR A 288 -15.41 -20.70 -8.06
N LEU A 289 -15.90 -19.87 -7.12
CA LEU A 289 -17.08 -19.01 -7.36
C LEU A 289 -16.84 -18.04 -8.53
N LYS A 290 -15.62 -17.53 -8.72
CA LYS A 290 -15.24 -16.73 -9.89
C LYS A 290 -15.33 -17.54 -11.17
N CYS A 291 -14.74 -18.75 -11.20
CA CYS A 291 -14.87 -19.63 -12.36
C CYS A 291 -16.33 -19.94 -12.73
N ARG A 292 -17.24 -20.08 -11.76
CA ARG A 292 -18.68 -20.25 -12.02
C ARG A 292 -19.34 -18.99 -12.60
N LEU A 293 -18.90 -17.80 -12.21
CA LEU A 293 -19.33 -16.54 -12.79
C LEU A 293 -18.77 -16.36 -14.21
N ASP A 294 -17.48 -16.62 -14.43
CA ASP A 294 -16.84 -16.55 -15.75
C ASP A 294 -17.48 -17.53 -16.76
N GLN A 295 -17.81 -18.76 -16.33
CA GLN A 295 -18.56 -19.73 -17.13
C GLN A 295 -19.96 -19.23 -17.53
N THR A 296 -20.60 -18.42 -16.67
CA THR A 296 -21.96 -17.90 -16.88
C THR A 296 -21.94 -16.60 -17.69
N TYR A 297 -20.87 -15.82 -17.59
CA TYR A 297 -20.69 -14.51 -18.20
C TYR A 297 -19.37 -14.44 -19.00
N PRO A 298 -19.17 -15.30 -20.03
CA PRO A 298 -17.90 -15.42 -20.75
C PRO A 298 -17.53 -14.15 -21.54
N GLN A 299 -18.53 -13.32 -21.88
CA GLN A 299 -18.37 -12.02 -22.55
C GLN A 299 -18.27 -10.85 -21.57
N GLY A 300 -17.95 -11.11 -20.29
CA GLY A 300 -17.89 -10.09 -19.24
C GLY A 300 -19.18 -9.97 -18.43
N TYR A 301 -19.04 -9.44 -17.22
CA TYR A 301 -20.14 -9.32 -16.25
C TYR A 301 -21.07 -8.15 -16.63
N PRO A 302 -22.40 -8.27 -16.40
CA PRO A 302 -23.32 -7.15 -16.59
C PRO A 302 -23.04 -6.05 -15.56
N GLU A 303 -23.16 -4.77 -15.95
CA GLU A 303 -22.77 -3.62 -15.11
C GLU A 303 -23.46 -3.62 -13.73
N SER A 304 -24.72 -4.06 -13.67
CA SER A 304 -25.46 -4.19 -12.41
C SER A 304 -24.89 -5.25 -11.46
N LEU A 305 -24.16 -6.27 -11.96
CA LEU A 305 -23.38 -7.18 -11.13
C LEU A 305 -22.04 -6.55 -10.73
N VAL A 306 -21.37 -5.87 -11.68
CA VAL A 306 -20.09 -5.19 -11.44
C VAL A 306 -20.18 -4.22 -10.27
N GLN A 307 -21.25 -3.41 -10.22
CA GLN A 307 -21.52 -2.46 -9.13
C GLN A 307 -21.63 -3.12 -7.75
N ARG A 308 -22.12 -4.37 -7.68
CA ARG A 308 -22.29 -5.15 -6.43
C ARG A 308 -21.11 -6.09 -6.12
N LEU A 309 -20.02 -6.09 -6.90
CA LEU A 309 -18.90 -7.03 -6.67
C LEU A 309 -18.28 -6.90 -5.28
N GLY A 310 -18.27 -5.71 -4.66
CA GLY A 310 -17.71 -5.52 -3.32
C GLY A 310 -16.26 -6.00 -3.22
N TYR A 311 -15.91 -6.67 -2.12
CA TYR A 311 -14.62 -7.33 -1.91
C TYR A 311 -14.28 -8.39 -2.97
N PHE A 312 -15.26 -8.96 -3.67
CA PHE A 312 -15.02 -9.89 -4.79
C PHE A 312 -14.21 -9.25 -5.92
N PHE A 313 -14.26 -7.91 -6.07
CA PHE A 313 -13.47 -7.16 -7.05
C PHE A 313 -11.96 -7.43 -6.94
N ARG A 314 -11.45 -7.77 -5.75
CA ARG A 314 -10.03 -8.11 -5.54
C ARG A 314 -9.56 -9.34 -6.30
N TYR A 315 -10.48 -10.21 -6.72
CA TYR A 315 -10.22 -11.47 -7.43
C TYR A 315 -10.45 -11.36 -8.94
N VAL A 316 -10.82 -10.16 -9.42
CA VAL A 316 -10.97 -9.84 -10.84
C VAL A 316 -9.61 -9.43 -11.40
N SER A 317 -9.23 -9.93 -12.58
CA SER A 317 -8.00 -9.52 -13.25
C SER A 317 -8.23 -8.28 -14.15
N PRO A 318 -7.18 -7.51 -14.51
CA PRO A 318 -7.30 -6.45 -15.52
C PRO A 318 -7.94 -6.94 -16.82
N GLU A 319 -7.63 -8.17 -17.24
CA GLU A 319 -8.13 -8.80 -18.47
C GLU A 319 -9.62 -9.14 -18.38
N ASP A 320 -10.17 -9.37 -17.18
CA ASP A 320 -11.61 -9.49 -16.97
C ASP A 320 -12.33 -8.14 -17.06
N ILE A 321 -11.71 -7.07 -16.53
CA ILE A 321 -12.29 -5.71 -16.53
C ILE A 321 -12.50 -5.20 -17.96
N HIS A 322 -11.57 -5.49 -18.88
CA HIS A 322 -11.70 -5.13 -20.30
C HIS A 322 -12.87 -5.82 -21.03
N LYS A 323 -13.44 -6.89 -20.47
CA LYS A 323 -14.63 -7.57 -21.02
C LYS A 323 -15.93 -6.88 -20.64
N TRP A 324 -15.92 -6.02 -19.61
CA TRP A 324 -17.13 -5.40 -19.08
C TRP A 324 -17.64 -4.30 -20.01
N ASN A 325 -18.90 -3.89 -19.83
CA ASN A 325 -19.40 -2.63 -20.39
C ASN A 325 -19.66 -1.69 -19.21
N LEU A 326 -18.95 -0.56 -19.16
CA LEU A 326 -18.97 0.37 -18.03
C LEU A 326 -19.45 1.74 -18.50
N THR A 327 -20.67 2.09 -18.10
CA THR A 327 -21.33 3.34 -18.51
C THR A 327 -21.59 4.28 -17.34
N SER A 328 -21.70 3.74 -16.11
CA SER A 328 -22.07 4.50 -14.91
C SER A 328 -20.86 4.86 -14.05
N LEU A 329 -20.75 6.16 -13.73
CA LEU A 329 -19.77 6.66 -12.76
C LEU A 329 -19.97 6.05 -11.37
N GLU A 330 -21.20 5.69 -11.00
CA GLU A 330 -21.51 5.08 -9.69
C GLU A 330 -20.99 3.64 -9.58
N THR A 331 -20.90 2.91 -10.70
CA THR A 331 -20.19 1.61 -10.77
C THR A 331 -18.71 1.80 -10.42
N VAL A 332 -18.07 2.82 -11.00
CA VAL A 332 -16.66 3.14 -10.76
C VAL A 332 -16.46 3.58 -9.30
N LYS A 333 -17.28 4.50 -8.78
CA LYS A 333 -17.23 4.95 -7.38
C LYS A 333 -17.38 3.80 -6.37
N ALA A 334 -18.30 2.86 -6.61
CA ALA A 334 -18.50 1.71 -5.74
C ALA A 334 -17.22 0.86 -5.61
N LEU A 335 -16.59 0.52 -6.74
CA LEU A 335 -15.36 -0.27 -6.77
C LEU A 335 -14.14 0.50 -6.25
N LEU A 336 -14.04 1.80 -6.54
CA LEU A 336 -13.03 2.69 -5.96
C LEU A 336 -13.15 2.82 -4.44
N ASN A 337 -14.35 2.70 -3.89
CA ASN A 337 -14.53 2.74 -2.44
C ASN A 337 -14.01 1.45 -1.76
N VAL A 338 -14.12 0.29 -2.42
CA VAL A 338 -13.58 -0.99 -1.93
C VAL A 338 -12.05 -1.03 -2.01
N SER A 339 -11.44 -0.44 -3.04
CA SER A 339 -9.99 -0.48 -3.25
C SER A 339 -9.19 0.42 -2.29
N LYS A 340 -9.83 1.35 -1.58
CA LYS A 340 -9.17 2.26 -0.62
C LYS A 340 -8.34 1.50 0.42
N GLY A 341 -7.05 1.84 0.49
CA GLY A 341 -6.09 1.21 1.42
C GLY A 341 -5.63 -0.21 1.02
N GLN A 342 -6.00 -0.70 -0.16
CA GLN A 342 -5.57 -2.01 -0.69
C GLN A 342 -4.62 -1.84 -1.88
N LYS A 343 -3.69 -2.80 -2.07
CA LYS A 343 -2.82 -2.87 -3.24
C LYS A 343 -3.59 -3.40 -4.46
N MET A 344 -4.41 -2.52 -5.03
CA MET A 344 -5.37 -2.79 -6.11
C MET A 344 -5.08 -1.94 -7.37
N ASP A 345 -3.88 -1.35 -7.44
CA ASP A 345 -3.49 -0.36 -8.44
C ASP A 345 -3.76 -0.83 -9.86
N LYS A 346 -3.45 -2.09 -10.18
CA LYS A 346 -3.68 -2.68 -11.52
C LYS A 346 -5.16 -2.78 -11.87
N GLN A 347 -6.01 -3.27 -10.95
CA GLN A 347 -7.46 -3.35 -11.18
C GLN A 347 -8.08 -1.96 -11.31
N VAL A 348 -7.71 -1.02 -10.44
CA VAL A 348 -8.22 0.35 -10.46
C VAL A 348 -7.78 1.09 -11.74
N THR A 349 -6.51 0.91 -12.14
CA THR A 349 -5.94 1.41 -13.39
C THR A 349 -6.74 0.93 -14.61
N ALA A 350 -7.03 -0.37 -14.71
CA ALA A 350 -7.85 -0.92 -15.79
C ALA A 350 -9.31 -0.44 -15.74
N LEU A 351 -9.90 -0.34 -14.55
CA LEU A 351 -11.27 0.15 -14.35
C LEU A 351 -11.45 1.59 -14.85
N ILE A 352 -10.51 2.49 -14.49
CA ILE A 352 -10.54 3.89 -14.94
C ILE A 352 -10.27 3.96 -16.44
N ALA A 353 -9.29 3.21 -16.95
CA ALA A 353 -8.96 3.17 -18.38
C ALA A 353 -10.21 2.85 -19.22
N HIS A 354 -10.89 1.76 -18.87
CA HIS A 354 -12.05 1.27 -19.60
C HIS A 354 -13.24 2.24 -19.55
N TYR A 355 -13.52 2.82 -18.38
CA TYR A 355 -14.57 3.83 -18.23
C TYR A 355 -14.29 5.12 -19.03
N VAL A 356 -13.04 5.63 -18.99
CA VAL A 356 -12.66 6.85 -19.73
C VAL A 356 -12.62 6.59 -21.24
N LEU A 357 -12.19 5.40 -21.68
CA LEU A 357 -12.26 4.97 -23.08
C LEU A 357 -13.70 4.85 -23.58
N GLY A 358 -14.64 4.45 -22.73
CA GLY A 358 -16.08 4.48 -22.99
C GLY A 358 -16.70 5.89 -23.07
N GLY A 359 -15.89 6.96 -22.98
CA GLY A 359 -16.36 8.35 -22.95
C GLY A 359 -16.81 8.85 -21.57
N GLY A 360 -16.59 8.04 -20.53
CA GLY A 360 -16.99 8.35 -19.16
C GLY A 360 -16.24 9.55 -18.55
N GLN A 361 -16.95 10.34 -17.74
CA GLN A 361 -16.41 11.55 -17.10
C GLN A 361 -16.40 11.45 -15.58
N LEU A 362 -15.20 11.37 -15.01
CA LEU A 362 -14.96 11.36 -13.56
C LEU A 362 -15.25 12.75 -12.95
N ASP A 363 -16.08 12.86 -11.92
CA ASP A 363 -16.31 14.14 -11.21
C ASP A 363 -15.12 14.53 -10.28
N GLN A 364 -15.19 15.71 -9.64
CA GLN A 364 -14.11 16.18 -8.76
C GLN A 364 -13.90 15.29 -7.53
N ASP A 365 -14.98 14.78 -6.93
CA ASP A 365 -14.90 13.95 -5.72
C ASP A 365 -14.32 12.55 -6.02
N THR A 366 -14.64 12.01 -7.20
CA THR A 366 -14.02 10.80 -7.73
C THR A 366 -12.53 11.05 -7.99
N MET A 367 -12.17 12.15 -8.66
CA MET A 367 -10.76 12.51 -8.89
C MET A 367 -9.98 12.73 -7.58
N GLY A 368 -10.59 13.32 -6.54
CA GLY A 368 -10.01 13.42 -5.20
C GLY A 368 -9.80 12.04 -4.56
N SER A 369 -10.76 11.13 -4.73
CA SER A 369 -10.64 9.73 -4.32
C SER A 369 -9.58 8.94 -5.10
N LEU A 370 -9.15 9.44 -6.26
CA LEU A 370 -8.09 8.85 -7.09
C LEU A 370 -6.68 9.33 -6.75
N ALA A 371 -6.49 10.27 -5.82
CA ALA A 371 -5.17 10.81 -5.48
C ALA A 371 -4.14 9.77 -4.96
N GLY A 372 -4.60 8.57 -4.58
CA GLY A 372 -3.76 7.43 -4.19
C GLY A 372 -3.62 6.33 -5.25
N PHE A 373 -4.12 6.52 -6.47
CA PHE A 373 -4.06 5.54 -7.57
C PHE A 373 -3.38 6.14 -8.79
N HIS A 374 -2.53 5.35 -9.45
CA HIS A 374 -1.58 5.87 -10.43
C HIS A 374 -1.95 5.50 -11.87
N PRO A 375 -2.14 6.47 -12.78
CA PRO A 375 -2.78 6.25 -14.08
C PRO A 375 -1.81 5.69 -15.14
N SER A 376 -1.08 4.62 -14.82
CA SER A 376 -0.13 3.97 -15.75
C SER A 376 -0.79 3.35 -16.98
N TYR A 377 -2.13 3.29 -17.03
CA TYR A 377 -2.88 2.88 -18.22
C TYR A 377 -2.71 3.84 -19.41
N LEU A 378 -2.34 5.10 -19.17
CA LEU A 378 -2.22 6.13 -20.21
C LEU A 378 -1.23 5.71 -21.32
N CYS A 379 -0.20 4.95 -20.96
CA CYS A 379 0.80 4.42 -21.88
C CYS A 379 0.32 3.21 -22.71
N PHE A 380 -0.89 2.68 -22.46
CA PHE A 380 -1.53 1.68 -23.32
C PHE A 380 -2.54 2.29 -24.30
N LEU A 381 -2.87 3.58 -24.15
CA LEU A 381 -3.84 4.27 -25.00
C LEU A 381 -3.18 4.78 -26.29
N SER A 382 -3.90 4.71 -27.42
CA SER A 382 -3.42 5.33 -28.66
C SER A 382 -3.32 6.85 -28.54
N ALA A 383 -2.60 7.52 -29.45
CA ALA A 383 -2.50 8.98 -29.44
C ALA A 383 -3.88 9.64 -29.58
N GLU A 384 -4.74 9.04 -30.42
CA GLU A 384 -6.13 9.43 -30.68
C GLU A 384 -6.99 9.25 -29.42
N GLN A 385 -6.83 8.13 -28.71
CA GLN A 385 -7.52 7.88 -27.43
C GLN A 385 -7.04 8.81 -26.32
N LEU A 386 -5.76 9.18 -26.28
CA LEU A 386 -5.24 10.17 -25.33
C LEU A 386 -5.90 11.55 -25.49
N HIS A 387 -6.38 11.90 -26.70
CA HIS A 387 -7.12 13.15 -26.88
C HIS A 387 -8.46 13.20 -26.11
N SER A 388 -9.15 12.08 -25.87
CA SER A 388 -10.38 12.07 -25.05
C SER A 388 -10.13 12.11 -23.54
N VAL A 389 -8.93 11.71 -23.08
CA VAL A 389 -8.58 11.70 -21.64
C VAL A 389 -8.73 13.12 -21.04
N PRO A 390 -9.53 13.30 -19.96
CA PRO A 390 -9.75 14.61 -19.37
C PRO A 390 -8.48 15.26 -18.82
N SER A 391 -8.28 16.56 -19.09
CA SER A 391 -7.12 17.35 -18.65
C SER A 391 -6.86 17.28 -17.14
N ARG A 392 -7.91 17.12 -16.32
CA ARG A 392 -7.79 16.95 -14.87
C ARG A 392 -6.98 15.72 -14.42
N VAL A 393 -6.81 14.71 -15.28
CA VAL A 393 -5.95 13.55 -15.01
C VAL A 393 -4.47 13.93 -14.94
N MET A 394 -4.03 15.00 -15.63
CA MET A 394 -2.61 15.41 -15.64
C MET A 394 -2.07 15.76 -14.25
N TRP A 395 -2.94 16.13 -13.30
CA TRP A 395 -2.58 16.43 -11.90
C TRP A 395 -2.21 15.18 -11.07
N ALA A 396 -2.62 13.99 -11.50
CA ALA A 396 -2.40 12.72 -10.78
C ALA A 396 -1.22 11.89 -11.33
N ILE A 397 -0.65 12.31 -12.46
CA ILE A 397 0.48 11.63 -13.11
C ILE A 397 1.79 11.94 -12.38
N ARG A 398 2.58 10.91 -12.09
CA ARG A 398 3.98 11.03 -11.62
C ARG A 398 4.94 10.64 -12.74
N PRO A 399 6.24 11.00 -12.65
CA PRO A 399 7.24 10.60 -13.66
C PRO A 399 7.29 9.08 -13.92
N GLN A 400 7.11 8.25 -12.89
CA GLN A 400 7.15 6.78 -13.02
C GLN A 400 5.95 6.21 -13.79
N ASP A 401 4.83 6.94 -13.82
CA ASP A 401 3.60 6.50 -14.47
C ASP A 401 3.66 6.70 -16.00
N LEU A 402 4.74 7.31 -16.49
CA LEU A 402 5.03 7.59 -17.90
C LEU A 402 6.18 6.73 -18.47
N ASP A 403 6.86 5.93 -17.65
CA ASP A 403 8.08 5.18 -18.05
C ASP A 403 7.82 4.09 -19.11
N SER A 404 6.56 3.72 -19.36
CA SER A 404 6.13 2.79 -20.41
C SER A 404 5.55 3.47 -21.66
N CYS A 405 5.49 4.80 -21.71
CA CYS A 405 4.87 5.55 -22.82
C CYS A 405 5.84 5.73 -24.00
N GLY A 406 5.38 5.46 -25.21
CA GLY A 406 6.11 5.76 -26.44
C GLY A 406 6.11 7.26 -26.80
N PRO A 407 7.06 7.73 -27.63
CA PRO A 407 7.25 9.17 -27.92
C PRO A 407 6.00 9.91 -28.44
N ARG A 408 5.11 9.22 -29.19
CA ARG A 408 3.85 9.80 -29.68
C ARG A 408 2.84 10.05 -28.55
N GLN A 409 2.77 9.15 -27.57
CA GLN A 409 1.88 9.28 -26.41
C GLN A 409 2.39 10.38 -25.47
N LEU A 410 3.69 10.38 -25.18
CA LEU A 410 4.34 11.42 -24.40
C LEU A 410 4.08 12.82 -24.98
N HIS A 411 4.14 12.98 -26.31
CA HIS A 411 3.86 14.25 -26.96
C HIS A 411 2.43 14.77 -26.75
N VAL A 412 1.42 13.90 -26.86
CA VAL A 412 0.01 14.28 -26.58
C VAL A 412 -0.20 14.61 -25.10
N LEU A 413 0.41 13.84 -24.19
CA LEU A 413 0.36 14.08 -22.75
C LEU A 413 1.05 15.40 -22.37
N TYR A 414 2.22 15.69 -22.94
CA TYR A 414 2.95 16.95 -22.76
C TYR A 414 2.14 18.16 -23.25
N SER A 415 1.55 18.09 -24.44
CA SER A 415 0.69 19.14 -24.98
C SER A 415 -0.50 19.42 -24.06
N LYS A 416 -1.16 18.36 -23.55
CA LYS A 416 -2.23 18.48 -22.54
C LYS A 416 -1.74 19.06 -21.22
N ALA A 417 -0.56 18.68 -20.74
CA ALA A 417 0.02 19.21 -19.50
C ALA A 417 0.26 20.72 -19.61
N CYS A 418 0.85 21.21 -20.71
CA CYS A 418 1.05 22.64 -20.96
C CYS A 418 -0.26 23.44 -20.89
N VAL A 419 -1.31 22.95 -21.56
CA VAL A 419 -2.65 23.58 -21.52
C VAL A 419 -3.28 23.52 -20.13
N THR A 420 -3.08 22.42 -19.40
CA THR A 420 -3.66 22.21 -18.06
C THR A 420 -3.02 23.10 -16.99
N PHE A 421 -1.69 23.26 -17.04
CA PHE A 421 -0.93 23.98 -16.01
C PHE A 421 -0.76 25.48 -16.31
N ARG A 422 -1.21 25.98 -17.46
CA ARG A 422 -1.03 27.37 -17.92
C ARG A 422 -1.41 28.47 -16.90
N ASN A 423 -2.33 28.19 -15.98
CA ASN A 423 -2.90 29.17 -15.06
C ASN A 423 -2.29 29.16 -13.64
N ILE A 424 -1.20 28.41 -13.38
CA ILE A 424 -0.55 28.36 -12.06
C ILE A 424 0.76 29.18 -12.00
N SER A 425 1.33 29.30 -10.80
CA SER A 425 2.58 30.05 -10.58
C SER A 425 3.75 29.44 -11.37
N GLN A 426 4.66 30.26 -11.88
CA GLN A 426 5.80 29.79 -12.67
C GLN A 426 6.65 28.69 -11.98
N PRO A 427 6.98 28.77 -10.67
CA PRO A 427 7.73 27.69 -10.01
C PRO A 427 6.95 26.38 -9.94
N GLU A 428 5.62 26.44 -9.74
CA GLU A 428 4.78 25.25 -9.76
C GLU A 428 4.64 24.70 -11.19
N TYR A 429 4.46 25.55 -12.21
CA TYR A 429 4.42 25.14 -13.61
C TYR A 429 5.67 24.34 -13.99
N LEU A 430 6.87 24.87 -13.69
CA LEU A 430 8.13 24.19 -13.94
C LEU A 430 8.26 22.88 -13.15
N GLY A 431 7.80 22.86 -11.90
CA GLY A 431 7.76 21.64 -11.07
C GLY A 431 6.82 20.55 -11.61
N ARG A 432 5.66 20.93 -12.16
CA ARG A 432 4.66 20.00 -12.74
C ARG A 432 5.09 19.51 -14.13
N ILE A 433 5.54 20.41 -15.01
CA ILE A 433 5.83 20.08 -16.41
C ILE A 433 7.07 19.18 -16.55
N ARG A 434 8.01 19.20 -15.58
CA ARG A 434 9.22 18.36 -15.58
C ARG A 434 8.91 16.87 -15.83
N ALA A 435 7.80 16.35 -15.29
CA ALA A 435 7.41 14.95 -15.48
C ALA A 435 7.11 14.59 -16.95
N PHE A 436 6.69 15.56 -17.76
CA PHE A 436 6.18 15.35 -19.12
C PHE A 436 7.22 15.65 -20.23
N LEU A 437 8.43 16.08 -19.88
CA LEU A 437 9.40 16.61 -20.87
C LEU A 437 9.83 15.62 -21.96
N GLY A 438 9.66 14.30 -21.74
CA GLY A 438 9.85 13.30 -22.79
C GLY A 438 8.87 13.40 -23.97
N GLY A 439 7.87 14.28 -23.90
CA GLY A 439 7.00 14.65 -25.02
C GLY A 439 7.31 16.01 -25.67
N ALA A 440 8.24 16.79 -25.13
CA ALA A 440 8.45 18.18 -25.49
C ALA A 440 9.10 18.34 -26.89
N PRO A 441 8.63 19.29 -27.73
CA PRO A 441 9.35 19.71 -28.93
C PRO A 441 10.53 20.65 -28.59
N MET A 442 11.40 20.88 -29.57
CA MET A 442 12.64 21.67 -29.42
C MET A 442 12.35 23.14 -29.04
N GLU A 443 11.29 23.72 -29.60
CA GLU A 443 10.84 25.09 -29.42
C GLU A 443 10.37 25.36 -27.98
N ASP A 444 9.69 24.37 -27.40
CA ASP A 444 9.28 24.40 -25.98
C ASP A 444 10.48 24.23 -25.06
N LEU A 445 11.42 23.32 -25.36
CA LEU A 445 12.65 23.16 -24.59
C LEU A 445 13.46 24.47 -24.57
N ARG A 446 13.59 25.17 -25.71
CA ARG A 446 14.16 26.54 -25.78
C ARG A 446 13.42 27.53 -24.88
N THR A 447 12.09 27.50 -24.91
CA THR A 447 11.24 28.36 -24.08
C THR A 447 11.44 28.09 -22.57
N LEU A 448 11.58 26.82 -22.18
CA LEU A 448 11.85 26.42 -20.80
C LEU A 448 13.28 26.79 -20.34
N ILE A 449 14.27 26.69 -21.23
CA ILE A 449 15.64 27.18 -20.98
C ILE A 449 15.65 28.68 -20.72
N LEU A 450 14.89 29.47 -21.50
CA LEU A 450 14.72 30.92 -21.27
C LEU A 450 13.98 31.23 -19.95
N GLN A 451 13.19 30.30 -19.43
CA GLN A 451 12.58 30.37 -18.10
C GLN A 451 13.51 29.87 -16.97
N ASN A 452 14.79 29.64 -17.26
CA ASN A 452 15.81 29.06 -16.35
C ASN A 452 15.44 27.68 -15.80
N MET A 453 14.72 26.85 -16.56
CA MET A 453 14.45 25.47 -16.18
C MET A 453 15.72 24.63 -16.26
N THR A 454 16.13 24.07 -15.12
CA THR A 454 17.15 23.02 -15.05
C THR A 454 16.52 21.64 -14.89
N ILE A 455 17.17 20.61 -15.43
CA ILE A 455 16.79 19.21 -15.28
C ILE A 455 18.02 18.36 -14.90
N ASP A 456 17.77 17.17 -14.38
CA ASP A 456 18.79 16.14 -14.12
C ASP A 456 19.04 15.25 -15.35
N MET A 457 20.14 14.51 -15.33
CA MET A 457 20.51 13.61 -16.43
C MET A 457 19.46 12.50 -16.67
N ALA A 458 18.83 12.00 -15.61
CA ALA A 458 17.76 10.99 -15.70
C ALA A 458 16.51 11.50 -16.44
N THR A 459 16.23 12.81 -16.36
CA THR A 459 15.21 13.49 -17.17
C THR A 459 15.72 13.78 -18.58
N PHE A 460 16.98 14.19 -18.74
CA PHE A 460 17.59 14.46 -20.05
C PHE A 460 17.59 13.22 -20.96
N LYS A 461 17.93 12.03 -20.42
CA LYS A 461 17.88 10.75 -21.15
C LYS A 461 16.46 10.30 -21.54
N LYS A 462 15.41 10.96 -21.04
CA LYS A 462 14.01 10.72 -21.43
C LYS A 462 13.51 11.70 -22.50
N LEU A 463 14.29 12.71 -22.89
CA LEU A 463 13.94 13.63 -23.98
C LEU A 463 14.00 12.90 -25.33
N ARG A 464 13.19 13.37 -26.29
CA ARG A 464 13.19 12.82 -27.65
C ARG A 464 14.48 13.21 -28.37
N VAL A 465 15.14 12.25 -29.02
CA VAL A 465 16.37 12.47 -29.80
C VAL A 465 16.18 13.65 -30.76
N GLU A 466 15.10 13.66 -31.54
CA GLU A 466 14.78 14.74 -32.50
C GLU A 466 14.71 16.15 -31.87
N ALA A 467 14.34 16.26 -30.59
CA ALA A 467 14.23 17.53 -29.88
C ALA A 467 15.56 17.95 -29.23
N VAL A 468 16.43 17.00 -28.88
CA VAL A 468 17.75 17.28 -28.28
C VAL A 468 18.79 17.62 -29.34
N VAL A 469 18.86 16.88 -30.46
CA VAL A 469 19.91 17.06 -31.48
C VAL A 469 19.98 18.47 -32.07
N GLY A 470 18.85 19.20 -32.11
CA GLY A 470 18.77 20.58 -32.59
C GLY A 470 19.09 21.65 -31.54
N LEU A 471 19.45 21.28 -30.30
CA LEU A 471 19.91 22.19 -29.25
C LEU A 471 21.42 22.42 -29.36
N THR A 472 21.84 23.67 -29.24
CA THR A 472 23.27 24.04 -29.19
C THR A 472 23.92 23.65 -27.87
N VAL A 473 25.25 23.54 -27.86
CA VAL A 473 26.07 23.42 -26.64
C VAL A 473 25.67 24.43 -25.55
N SER A 474 25.41 25.69 -25.92
CA SER A 474 25.00 26.72 -24.95
C SER A 474 23.60 26.54 -24.36
N GLU A 475 22.73 25.80 -25.06
CA GLU A 475 21.36 25.49 -24.62
C GLU A 475 21.36 24.25 -23.72
N VAL A 476 22.08 23.19 -24.10
CA VAL A 476 22.25 21.98 -23.28
C VAL A 476 22.98 22.30 -21.96
N GLN A 477 24.01 23.16 -22.00
CA GLN A 477 24.70 23.62 -20.79
C GLN A 477 23.75 24.33 -19.80
N LYS A 478 22.80 25.13 -20.28
CA LYS A 478 21.80 25.81 -19.44
C LYS A 478 20.73 24.83 -18.93
N LEU A 479 20.28 23.91 -19.78
CA LEU A 479 19.24 22.93 -19.47
C LEU A 479 19.68 21.94 -18.38
N LEU A 480 20.93 21.46 -18.43
CA LEU A 480 21.49 20.58 -17.39
C LEU A 480 22.02 21.35 -16.17
N GLY A 481 22.53 22.57 -16.37
CA GLY A 481 23.08 23.42 -15.31
C GLY A 481 24.18 22.70 -14.51
N PRO A 482 23.99 22.43 -13.21
CA PRO A 482 24.99 21.70 -12.41
C PRO A 482 25.27 20.27 -12.92
N HIS A 483 24.29 19.63 -13.57
CA HIS A 483 24.38 18.25 -14.07
C HIS A 483 25.10 18.15 -15.43
N VAL A 484 25.62 19.26 -15.99
CA VAL A 484 26.29 19.23 -17.30
C VAL A 484 27.52 18.33 -17.33
N ARG A 485 28.16 18.09 -16.18
CA ARG A 485 29.31 17.17 -16.04
C ARG A 485 28.94 15.72 -16.29
N ASP A 486 27.68 15.35 -16.06
CA ASP A 486 27.20 13.97 -16.16
C ASP A 486 27.17 13.51 -17.63
N LEU A 487 27.19 14.44 -18.60
CA LEU A 487 27.29 14.15 -20.04
C LEU A 487 28.46 13.21 -20.38
N LYS A 488 29.58 13.29 -19.65
CA LYS A 488 30.76 12.45 -19.90
C LYS A 488 30.62 11.01 -19.40
N ALA A 489 29.66 10.72 -18.53
CA ALA A 489 29.30 9.36 -18.14
C ALA A 489 28.34 8.69 -19.12
N GLU A 490 27.63 9.49 -19.92
CA GLU A 490 26.54 9.09 -20.81
C GLU A 490 26.92 9.27 -22.30
N GLU A 491 28.21 9.48 -22.60
CA GLU A 491 28.73 9.88 -23.91
C GLU A 491 28.39 8.90 -25.05
N GLU A 492 28.29 7.61 -24.74
CA GLU A 492 27.94 6.53 -25.69
C GLU A 492 26.44 6.19 -25.71
N ASP A 493 25.63 6.82 -24.86
CA ASP A 493 24.21 6.53 -24.71
C ASP A 493 23.33 7.56 -25.43
N SER A 494 22.29 7.10 -26.13
CA SER A 494 21.26 7.97 -26.69
C SER A 494 20.44 8.64 -25.56
N PRO A 495 20.07 9.94 -25.65
CA PRO A 495 20.23 10.87 -26.77
C PRO A 495 21.53 11.70 -26.74
N VAL A 496 22.45 11.43 -25.81
CA VAL A 496 23.68 12.22 -25.63
C VAL A 496 24.65 11.99 -26.78
N GLN A 497 24.88 10.74 -27.17
CA GLN A 497 25.72 10.36 -28.31
C GLN A 497 25.18 10.97 -29.63
N ASP A 498 23.87 10.86 -29.88
CA ASP A 498 23.20 11.47 -31.03
C ASP A 498 23.43 13.00 -31.07
N TRP A 499 23.23 13.68 -29.94
CA TRP A 499 23.41 15.12 -29.83
C TRP A 499 24.85 15.56 -30.09
N ILE A 500 25.83 14.86 -29.48
CA ILE A 500 27.27 15.08 -29.69
C ILE A 500 27.61 15.02 -31.17
N SER A 501 27.11 14.00 -31.89
CA SER A 501 27.39 13.82 -33.32
C SER A 501 26.95 14.98 -34.23
N GLN A 502 26.01 15.82 -33.76
CA GLN A 502 25.50 16.98 -34.51
C GLN A 502 26.14 18.31 -34.07
N GLN A 503 26.91 18.34 -32.98
CA GLN A 503 27.67 19.53 -32.57
C GLN A 503 29.04 19.57 -33.25
N ARG A 504 29.64 20.75 -33.34
CA ARG A 504 31.06 20.89 -33.70
C ARG A 504 31.95 20.50 -32.52
N GLN A 505 33.05 19.84 -32.80
CA GLN A 505 34.05 19.51 -31.77
C GLN A 505 34.59 20.77 -31.08
N GLU A 506 34.82 21.87 -31.83
CA GLU A 506 35.26 23.16 -31.26
C GLU A 506 34.29 23.78 -30.23
N ASP A 507 33.00 23.44 -30.29
CA ASP A 507 32.00 23.91 -29.32
C ASP A 507 31.87 22.94 -28.14
N LEU A 508 31.97 21.62 -28.37
CA LEU A 508 32.04 20.62 -27.29
C LEU A 508 33.26 20.82 -26.40
N ASP A 509 34.43 21.13 -26.99
CA ASP A 509 35.68 21.38 -26.28
C ASP A 509 35.56 22.58 -25.31
N ARG A 510 34.73 23.58 -25.64
CA ARG A 510 34.46 24.75 -24.78
C ARG A 510 33.74 24.41 -23.47
N LEU A 511 33.12 23.22 -23.36
CA LEU A 511 32.58 22.73 -22.09
C LEU A 511 33.68 22.27 -21.11
N GLY A 512 34.89 21.98 -21.59
CA GLY A 512 35.99 21.46 -20.76
C GLY A 512 35.77 20.05 -20.21
N LEU A 513 34.81 19.30 -20.76
CA LEU A 513 34.44 17.94 -20.30
C LEU A 513 35.20 16.81 -21.04
N GLY A 514 35.94 17.13 -22.10
CA GLY A 514 36.63 16.13 -22.92
C GLY A 514 35.68 15.21 -23.69
N LEU A 515 34.49 15.70 -24.09
CA LEU A 515 33.57 14.97 -24.95
C LEU A 515 34.18 14.76 -26.33
N GLN A 516 33.98 13.60 -26.95
CA GLN A 516 34.52 13.24 -28.27
C GLN A 516 33.41 12.75 -29.22
N GLY A 517 33.66 12.81 -30.53
CA GLY A 517 32.71 12.34 -31.55
C GLY A 517 31.88 13.45 -32.21
N GLY A 518 32.16 14.73 -31.92
CA GLY A 518 31.58 15.85 -32.64
C GLY A 518 32.18 16.04 -34.04
N ILE A 519 31.53 16.86 -34.85
CA ILE A 519 31.95 17.19 -36.22
C ILE A 519 33.33 17.89 -36.17
N PRO A 520 34.38 17.34 -36.81
CA PRO A 520 35.70 17.95 -36.79
C PRO A 520 35.78 19.25 -37.61
N ASN A 521 36.67 20.15 -37.21
CA ASN A 521 36.87 21.43 -37.88
C ASN A 521 37.36 21.23 -39.33
N GLY A 522 36.80 22.00 -40.27
CA GLY A 522 37.17 21.98 -41.69
C GLY A 522 36.34 21.04 -42.58
N TYR A 523 35.42 20.27 -42.03
CA TYR A 523 34.53 19.39 -42.79
C TYR A 523 33.19 20.06 -43.11
N LEU A 524 32.65 19.80 -44.31
CA LEU A 524 31.31 20.22 -44.72
C LEU A 524 30.31 19.08 -44.48
N VAL A 525 29.31 19.33 -43.63
CA VAL A 525 28.14 18.45 -43.51
C VAL A 525 27.19 18.74 -44.66
N LEU A 526 27.00 17.76 -45.55
CA LEU A 526 26.02 17.82 -46.63
C LEU A 526 24.75 17.09 -46.18
N ASP A 527 23.69 17.84 -45.85
CA ASP A 527 22.38 17.23 -45.59
C ASP A 527 21.74 16.79 -46.91
N LEU A 528 21.75 15.49 -47.17
CA LEU A 528 21.15 14.89 -48.37
C LEU A 528 19.63 14.69 -48.26
N ARG A 529 18.98 15.17 -47.17
CA ARG A 529 17.51 15.11 -47.03
C ARG A 529 16.79 16.19 -47.84
N SER A 530 17.46 17.29 -48.20
CA SER A 530 16.95 18.28 -49.14
C SER A 530 16.98 17.74 -50.58
N ARG A 531 16.00 16.91 -50.94
CA ARG A 531 15.65 16.69 -52.35
C ARG A 531 14.94 17.93 -52.93
N GLU A 532 15.63 19.06 -52.89
CA GLU A 532 15.18 20.31 -53.49
C GLU A 532 15.04 20.13 -55.00
N ALA A 533 14.04 20.81 -55.56
CA ALA A 533 13.62 20.60 -56.93
C ALA A 533 14.58 21.29 -57.92
N PHE A 534 15.67 20.62 -58.27
CA PHE A 534 16.44 20.87 -59.49
C PHE A 534 15.65 20.50 -60.76
N SER A 535 14.47 21.12 -60.89
CA SER A 535 13.60 21.15 -62.06
C SER A 535 13.12 22.58 -62.33
N GLY A 536 13.96 23.57 -62.00
CA GLY A 536 13.82 24.97 -62.42
C GLY A 536 14.09 25.18 -63.93
N ALA A 537 13.50 24.34 -64.78
CA ALA A 537 13.58 24.44 -66.22
C ALA A 537 12.31 25.15 -66.73
N CYS A 538 12.45 26.41 -67.14
CA CYS A 538 11.33 27.21 -67.63
C CYS A 538 10.68 26.57 -68.88
N PRO A 539 9.38 26.21 -68.85
CA PRO A 539 8.68 25.71 -70.03
C PRO A 539 8.32 26.87 -70.95
N LEU A 540 9.25 27.24 -71.84
CA LEU A 540 8.96 28.15 -72.95
C LEU A 540 7.92 27.50 -73.87
N HIS A 541 6.76 28.14 -73.99
CA HIS A 541 5.59 27.57 -74.67
C HIS A 541 5.77 27.62 -76.20
N GLY A 542 6.17 26.49 -76.81
CA GLY A 542 6.38 26.34 -78.25
C GLY A 542 5.80 25.00 -78.75
N PRO A 543 4.98 24.98 -79.83
CA PRO A 543 4.21 23.80 -80.19
C PRO A 543 4.94 22.82 -81.11
N GLY A 544 5.04 21.57 -80.67
CA GLY A 544 4.96 20.38 -81.53
C GLY A 544 6.21 19.94 -82.30
N LEU A 545 6.69 18.73 -81.99
CA LEU A 545 6.88 17.70 -83.01
C LEU A 545 6.70 16.30 -82.38
N LEU A 546 6.31 15.31 -83.20
CA LEU A 546 6.20 13.90 -82.82
C LEU A 546 7.50 13.16 -83.21
N LEU A 547 7.90 12.16 -82.41
CA LEU A 547 8.74 10.97 -82.68
C LEU A 547 9.06 10.36 -81.28
N ALA A 548 8.66 9.15 -80.85
CA ALA A 548 8.65 7.79 -81.41
C ALA A 548 9.91 6.94 -81.08
N SER A 549 9.68 5.65 -80.80
CA SER A 549 10.63 4.51 -80.72
C SER A 549 11.76 4.48 -79.65
N ILE A 550 11.57 3.54 -78.69
CA ILE A 550 12.59 2.69 -78.02
C ILE A 550 13.06 1.65 -79.07
N PRO A 551 14.33 1.18 -79.22
CA PRO A 551 15.18 0.48 -78.20
C PRO A 551 16.70 0.86 -78.29
N ALA A 552 17.74 0.15 -77.83
CA ALA A 552 17.94 -1.23 -77.36
C ALA A 552 19.24 -1.42 -76.53
N VAL A 553 19.38 -2.57 -75.83
CA VAL A 553 20.59 -3.44 -75.71
C VAL A 553 21.93 -2.75 -75.29
N LEU A 554 22.55 -3.09 -74.15
CA LEU A 554 23.07 -4.42 -73.79
C LEU A 554 22.80 -4.88 -72.34
N LEU A 555 22.58 -6.19 -72.22
CA LEU A 555 22.78 -7.00 -71.01
C LEU A 555 23.94 -7.99 -71.32
N ALA A 556 24.43 -8.72 -70.31
CA ALA A 556 25.47 -9.77 -70.40
C ALA A 556 26.92 -9.22 -70.60
N LEU A 557 28.01 -9.78 -70.02
CA LEU A 557 28.26 -10.98 -69.20
C LEU A 557 29.32 -10.67 -68.10
N THR A 558 29.06 -10.88 -66.81
CA THR A 558 29.44 -12.03 -65.91
C THR A 558 30.92 -12.18 -65.49
N LEU A 559 31.11 -12.74 -64.27
CA LEU A 559 32.35 -13.22 -63.62
C LEU A 559 33.30 -12.10 -63.13
N SER A 560 33.73 -12.09 -61.87
CA SER A 560 33.84 -13.18 -60.86
C SER A 560 33.24 -12.82 -59.51
#